data_AF-A0A7F8RTB6-F1
#
_entry.id   AF-A0A7F8RTB6-F1
#
_cell.length_a   1.000
_cell.length_b   1.000
_cell.length_c   1.000
_cell.angle_alpha   90.00
_cell.angle_beta   90.00
_cell.angle_gamma   90.00
#
_symmetry.space_group_name_H-M   'P 1'
#
loop_
_entity.id
_entity.type
_entity.pdbx_description
1 polymer ?
#
loop_
_entity_poly.entity_id
_entity_poly.type
_entity_poly.pdbx_seq_one_letter_code
_entity_poly.pdbx_strand_id
1 'polypeptide(L)'
;MLMILKCKAFQISSPTLQSGLMASVTVSLNLPNFAVRFDGMSDCLLEPAGGIYMDHGSCLISSIFPSQVSRFCLKKTDLKDYALPNASWCPDMLNLYQEFLEKTKTDGWIKLPSFKSNRDHIQGLKLPSGLAVASDKSDWRIFTRCIQVEGQGYEYVIFFHPSKKKSICLFQPGPYLEGAPGFAHGGSLAAMMDETFSKTAYLAGEGLFTVSLNIRFKNLIPVGSLAVLKVDVEKIEDQKLYMSCIAQSRDQQTVYAKCSGVFLQLQLEEESFQ
;
A
#
# COMPACT_ATOMS: atom_id res chain seq x y z
N MET A 1 4.25 -3.76 -22.60
CA MET A 1 3.92 -4.73 -21.53
C MET A 1 2.42 -4.95 -21.56
N LEU A 2 1.94 -6.11 -22.00
CA LEU A 2 0.51 -6.39 -22.14
C LEU A 2 -0.04 -6.87 -20.78
N MET A 3 -0.83 -6.03 -20.12
CA MET A 3 -1.52 -6.37 -18.87
C MET A 3 -2.73 -7.24 -19.22
N ILE A 4 -2.62 -8.57 -19.12
CA ILE A 4 -3.76 -9.45 -19.35
C ILE A 4 -4.61 -9.47 -18.09
N LEU A 5 -5.62 -8.60 -18.02
CA LEU A 5 -6.68 -8.68 -17.00
C LEU A 5 -7.54 -9.91 -17.29
N LYS A 6 -7.28 -11.04 -16.63
CA LYS A 6 -8.23 -12.17 -16.63
C LYS A 6 -9.35 -11.93 -15.62
N CYS A 7 -10.30 -11.06 -15.96
CA CYS A 7 -11.57 -10.97 -15.24
C CYS A 7 -12.42 -12.21 -15.58
N LYS A 8 -12.38 -13.24 -14.72
CA LYS A 8 -13.32 -14.37 -14.82
C LYS A 8 -14.56 -14.05 -13.97
N ALA A 9 -15.53 -13.34 -14.55
CA ALA A 9 -16.83 -13.17 -13.94
C ALA A 9 -17.58 -14.51 -13.98
N PHE A 10 -17.98 -15.05 -12.82
CA PHE A 10 -18.93 -16.16 -12.76
C PHE A 10 -20.34 -15.58 -12.66
N GLN A 11 -21.14 -15.76 -13.70
CA GLN A 11 -22.58 -15.48 -13.66
C GLN A 11 -23.27 -16.80 -13.32
N ILE A 12 -23.76 -16.93 -12.07
CA ILE A 12 -24.59 -18.06 -11.65
C ILE A 12 -26.04 -17.57 -11.73
N SER A 13 -26.77 -18.00 -12.76
CA SER A 13 -28.23 -17.87 -12.82
C SER A 13 -28.84 -19.10 -12.12
N SER A 14 -29.58 -18.88 -11.03
CA SER A 14 -30.46 -19.89 -10.44
C SER A 14 -31.83 -19.26 -10.14
N PRO A 15 -32.97 -19.88 -10.51
CA PRO A 15 -34.30 -19.28 -10.36
C PRO A 15 -34.88 -19.34 -8.94
N THR A 16 -34.15 -19.88 -7.97
CA THR A 16 -34.65 -20.11 -6.60
C THR A 16 -33.75 -19.46 -5.56
N LEU A 17 -34.35 -18.51 -4.85
CA LEU A 17 -33.77 -17.59 -3.88
C LEU A 17 -33.21 -18.34 -2.64
N GLN A 18 -31.89 -18.55 -2.59
CA GLN A 18 -31.04 -18.58 -1.38
C GLN A 18 -29.58 -18.86 -1.79
N SER A 19 -28.82 -17.83 -2.18
CA SER A 19 -27.36 -17.95 -2.30
C SER A 19 -26.71 -16.57 -2.38
N GLY A 20 -25.83 -16.25 -1.43
CA GLY A 20 -25.03 -15.03 -1.46
C GLY A 20 -24.16 -14.99 -2.72
N LEU A 21 -24.29 -13.90 -3.49
CA LEU A 21 -23.48 -13.67 -4.69
C LEU A 21 -22.02 -13.46 -4.26
N MET A 22 -21.14 -14.40 -4.61
CA MET A 22 -19.71 -14.28 -4.34
C MET A 22 -19.00 -13.89 -5.63
N ALA A 23 -18.66 -12.62 -5.79
CA ALA A 23 -17.84 -12.17 -6.91
C ALA A 23 -16.36 -12.35 -6.55
N SER A 24 -15.57 -12.94 -7.45
CA SER A 24 -14.10 -12.98 -7.29
C SER A 24 -13.42 -12.35 -8.49
N VAL A 25 -12.43 -11.51 -8.20
CA VAL A 25 -11.54 -10.92 -9.20
C VAL A 25 -10.14 -11.44 -8.89
N THR A 26 -9.48 -12.04 -9.89
CA THR A 26 -8.09 -12.43 -9.80
C THR A 26 -7.31 -11.68 -10.86
N VAL A 27 -6.40 -10.83 -10.43
CA VAL A 27 -5.38 -10.24 -11.30
C VAL A 27 -4.09 -11.01 -11.05
N SER A 28 -3.55 -11.63 -12.10
CA SER A 28 -2.25 -12.31 -12.03
C SER A 28 -1.39 -11.79 -13.18
N LEU A 29 -0.24 -11.23 -12.84
CA LEU A 29 0.75 -10.77 -13.80
C LEU A 29 1.70 -11.92 -14.07
N ASN A 30 1.61 -12.50 -15.27
CA ASN A 30 2.59 -13.47 -15.74
C ASN A 30 3.63 -12.69 -16.55
N LEU A 31 4.85 -12.56 -16.04
CA LEU A 31 5.96 -11.90 -16.73
C LEU A 31 6.84 -13.00 -17.34
N PRO A 32 6.65 -13.38 -18.61
CA PRO A 32 7.33 -14.55 -19.18
C PRO A 32 8.85 -14.41 -19.36
N ASN A 33 9.46 -13.24 -19.09
CA ASN A 33 10.89 -12.98 -19.37
C ASN A 33 11.58 -12.09 -18.32
N PHE A 34 11.32 -12.27 -17.02
CA PHE A 34 12.18 -11.66 -15.99
C PHE A 34 13.35 -12.61 -15.67
N ALA A 35 14.31 -12.69 -16.59
CA ALA A 35 15.66 -13.14 -16.24
C ALA A 35 16.42 -11.89 -15.80
N VAL A 36 16.55 -11.69 -14.48
CA VAL A 36 17.56 -10.77 -13.95
C VAL A 36 18.90 -11.39 -14.30
N ARG A 37 19.56 -10.85 -15.33
CA ARG A 37 20.94 -11.21 -15.66
C ARG A 37 21.81 -10.66 -14.54
N PHE A 38 22.37 -11.56 -13.73
CA PHE A 38 23.45 -11.23 -12.82
C PHE A 38 24.72 -11.17 -13.66
N ASP A 39 25.16 -9.96 -14.02
CA ASP A 39 26.54 -9.79 -14.46
C ASP A 39 27.40 -9.83 -13.19
N GLY A 40 28.00 -11.00 -12.97
CA GLY A 40 29.04 -11.17 -11.95
C GLY A 40 30.24 -10.31 -12.30
N MET A 41 30.71 -9.54 -11.33
CA MET A 41 32.08 -9.02 -11.35
C MET A 41 32.81 -9.62 -10.15
N SER A 42 33.82 -10.39 -10.53
CA SER A 42 34.81 -11.14 -9.76
C SER A 42 35.59 -10.30 -8.73
N ASP A 43 36.02 -11.01 -7.69
CA ASP A 43 37.08 -10.73 -6.71
C ASP A 43 37.98 -9.51 -6.98
N CYS A 44 38.00 -8.59 -6.01
CA CYS A 44 39.17 -7.76 -5.69
C CYS A 44 39.22 -7.55 -4.16
N LEU A 45 40.13 -8.28 -3.51
CA LEU A 45 40.67 -7.95 -2.19
C LEU A 45 41.47 -6.64 -2.28
N LEU A 46 41.28 -5.72 -1.32
CA LEU A 46 42.34 -4.86 -0.76
C LEU A 46 41.85 -4.17 0.54
N GLU A 47 42.76 -4.13 1.51
CA GLU A 47 42.58 -3.75 2.93
C GLU A 47 42.68 -2.21 3.19
N PRO A 48 42.49 -1.72 4.44
CA PRO A 48 41.81 -0.45 4.75
C PRO A 48 42.75 0.74 4.98
N ALA A 49 42.25 1.95 4.74
CA ALA A 49 42.79 3.18 5.34
C ALA A 49 41.76 4.34 5.32
N GLY A 50 41.64 5.04 6.44
CA GLY A 50 41.26 6.47 6.45
C GLY A 50 40.00 6.81 7.23
N GLY A 51 40.18 7.47 8.38
CA GLY A 51 39.14 7.81 9.34
C GLY A 51 38.02 8.73 8.82
N ILE A 52 36.86 8.60 9.46
CA ILE A 52 35.74 9.53 9.30
C ILE A 52 35.56 10.27 10.63
N TYR A 53 35.58 11.59 10.52
CA TYR A 53 35.29 12.58 11.56
C TYR A 53 33.89 12.33 12.15
N MET A 54 33.81 12.33 13.49
CA MET A 54 32.54 12.34 14.22
C MET A 54 31.96 13.75 14.18
N ASP A 55 30.84 13.93 13.47
CA ASP A 55 29.96 15.09 13.67
C ASP A 55 28.86 14.71 14.67
N HIS A 56 28.89 15.37 15.82
CA HIS A 56 27.98 15.16 16.94
C HIS A 56 26.67 15.92 16.70
N GLY A 57 25.62 15.23 16.24
CA GLY A 57 24.31 15.90 16.19
C GLY A 57 23.15 15.18 15.51
N SER A 58 22.88 13.90 15.81
CA SER A 58 21.54 13.29 15.60
C SER A 58 21.48 11.83 16.07
N CYS A 59 21.92 11.56 17.30
CA CYS A 59 21.67 10.26 17.94
C CYS A 59 20.33 10.35 18.68
N LEU A 60 19.33 9.57 18.26
CA LEU A 60 18.32 8.88 19.11
C LEU A 60 17.11 8.29 18.34
N ILE A 61 16.99 8.47 17.01
CA ILE A 61 15.85 7.90 16.24
C ILE A 61 16.25 6.67 15.38
N SER A 62 17.53 6.48 15.06
CA SER A 62 17.96 5.51 14.03
C SER A 62 18.06 4.05 14.48
N SER A 63 17.98 3.72 15.78
CA SER A 63 18.22 2.36 16.28
C SER A 63 16.97 1.52 16.58
N ILE A 64 15.76 2.08 16.49
CA ILE A 64 14.52 1.43 16.96
C ILE A 64 13.67 0.87 15.81
N PHE A 65 13.82 1.37 14.58
CA PHE A 65 12.98 0.99 13.45
C PHE A 65 13.80 0.45 12.28
N PRO A 66 13.29 -0.56 11.54
CA PRO A 66 13.91 -1.00 10.28
C PRO A 66 14.17 0.19 9.34
N SER A 67 15.27 0.16 8.58
CA SER A 67 15.69 1.26 7.70
C SER A 67 14.58 1.72 6.74
N GLN A 68 13.71 0.82 6.31
CA GLN A 68 12.57 1.09 5.43
C GLN A 68 11.53 2.00 6.11
N VAL A 69 11.23 1.76 7.40
CA VAL A 69 10.29 2.56 8.18
C VAL A 69 10.84 3.96 8.39
N SER A 70 12.12 4.06 8.79
CA SER A 70 12.79 5.34 8.99
C SER A 70 12.76 6.17 7.70
N ARG A 71 13.06 5.55 6.55
CA ARG A 71 13.04 6.20 5.22
C ARG A 71 11.63 6.66 4.81
N PHE A 72 10.63 5.78 4.96
CA PHE A 72 9.28 6.06 4.49
C PHE A 72 8.55 7.11 5.34
N CYS A 73 8.78 7.10 6.66
CA CYS A 73 8.11 7.96 7.62
C CYS A 73 8.88 9.25 7.94
N LEU A 74 9.93 9.58 7.17
CA LEU A 74 10.62 10.87 7.29
C LEU A 74 9.61 12.03 7.21
N LYS A 75 9.67 12.92 8.19
CA LYS A 75 8.84 14.12 8.22
C LYS A 75 9.28 15.04 7.08
N LYS A 76 8.38 15.27 6.12
CA LYS A 76 8.57 16.21 5.01
C LYS A 76 7.67 17.43 5.26
N THR A 77 8.26 18.59 5.55
CA THR A 77 7.53 19.81 5.92
C THR A 77 7.07 20.64 4.72
N ASP A 78 7.68 20.40 3.57
CA ASP A 78 7.40 21.02 2.28
C ASP A 78 6.26 20.34 1.52
N LEU A 79 5.80 19.17 1.97
CA LEU A 79 4.78 18.36 1.32
C LEU A 79 3.50 18.23 2.14
N LYS A 80 2.34 18.24 1.47
CA LYS A 80 1.04 17.97 2.09
C LYS A 80 0.88 16.47 2.36
N ASP A 81 0.72 16.09 3.62
CA ASP A 81 0.24 14.77 4.03
C ASP A 81 -1.29 14.71 3.94
N TYR A 82 -1.80 13.93 3.00
CA TYR A 82 -3.23 13.71 2.78
C TYR A 82 -3.82 12.61 3.70
N ALA A 83 -2.99 11.91 4.49
CA ALA A 83 -3.43 10.95 5.50
C ALA A 83 -3.58 11.61 6.88
N LEU A 84 -4.20 12.80 6.89
CA LEU A 84 -4.58 13.56 8.07
C LEU A 84 -6.09 13.88 8.00
N PRO A 85 -6.78 14.00 9.15
CA PRO A 85 -8.19 14.32 9.17
C PRO A 85 -8.51 15.62 8.43
N ASN A 86 -9.63 15.62 7.71
CA ASN A 86 -10.24 16.80 7.11
C ASN A 86 -11.75 16.77 7.36
N ALA A 87 -12.46 17.83 6.93
CA ALA A 87 -13.88 18.00 7.23
C ALA A 87 -14.79 16.91 6.63
N SER A 88 -14.30 16.11 5.68
CA SER A 88 -15.09 15.07 5.02
C SER A 88 -15.10 13.72 5.76
N TRP A 89 -14.19 13.50 6.71
CA TRP A 89 -14.07 12.21 7.39
C TRP A 89 -15.30 11.95 8.28
N CYS A 90 -15.93 10.78 8.11
CA CYS A 90 -17.08 10.39 8.91
C CYS A 90 -16.67 10.20 10.38
N PRO A 91 -17.61 10.32 11.33
CA PRO A 91 -17.32 10.17 12.76
C PRO A 91 -16.62 8.85 13.11
N ASP A 92 -16.98 7.75 12.45
CA ASP A 92 -16.34 6.46 12.67
C ASP A 92 -14.87 6.44 12.27
N MET A 93 -14.52 7.05 11.13
CA MET A 93 -13.14 7.15 10.67
C MET A 93 -12.32 8.03 11.60
N LEU A 94 -12.88 9.15 12.04
CA LEU A 94 -12.24 10.08 12.99
C LEU A 94 -11.95 9.39 14.33
N ASN A 95 -12.95 8.70 14.88
CA ASN A 95 -12.83 8.01 16.17
C ASN A 95 -11.76 6.91 16.12
N LEU A 96 -11.78 6.08 15.06
CA LEU A 96 -10.82 4.99 14.93
C LEU A 96 -9.41 5.52 14.63
N TYR A 97 -9.30 6.63 13.88
CA TYR A 97 -8.03 7.33 13.69
C TYR A 97 -7.41 7.77 15.03
N GLN A 98 -8.21 8.39 15.92
CA GLN A 98 -7.73 8.81 17.24
C GLN A 98 -7.31 7.61 18.11
N GLU A 99 -8.08 6.52 18.08
CA GLU A 99 -7.70 5.27 18.78
C GLU A 99 -6.33 4.76 18.31
N PHE A 100 -6.10 4.71 16.99
CA PHE A 100 -4.82 4.28 16.45
C PHE A 100 -3.69 5.28 16.71
N LEU A 101 -3.96 6.59 16.77
CA LEU A 101 -2.97 7.56 17.22
C LEU A 101 -2.51 7.27 18.65
N GLU A 102 -3.40 6.93 19.58
CA GLU A 102 -2.99 6.51 20.94
C GLU A 102 -2.18 5.20 20.93
N LYS A 103 -2.52 4.26 20.04
CA LYS A 103 -1.72 3.05 19.82
C LYS A 103 -0.34 3.33 19.26
N THR A 104 -0.12 4.45 18.56
CA THR A 104 1.24 4.83 18.12
C THR A 104 2.15 5.22 19.27
N LYS A 105 1.59 5.66 20.39
CA LYS A 105 2.34 6.02 21.61
C LYS A 105 2.65 4.81 22.49
N THR A 106 1.84 3.75 22.41
CA THR A 106 1.79 2.67 23.43
C THR A 106 2.00 1.26 22.90
N ASP A 107 1.66 0.96 21.64
CA ASP A 107 1.64 -0.41 21.06
C ASP A 107 2.47 -0.49 19.76
N GLY A 108 3.46 0.39 19.59
CA GLY A 108 4.44 0.32 18.48
C GLY A 108 3.87 0.51 17.07
N TRP A 109 2.62 0.95 16.95
CA TRP A 109 2.03 1.33 15.66
C TRP A 109 2.68 2.61 15.15
N ILE A 110 2.75 2.74 13.83
CA ILE A 110 3.19 3.96 13.16
C ILE A 110 2.10 4.42 12.19
N LYS A 111 1.80 5.71 12.18
CA LYS A 111 0.96 6.31 11.14
C LYS A 111 1.83 6.53 9.90
N LEU A 112 1.38 6.06 8.75
CA LEU A 112 2.06 6.34 7.49
C LEU A 112 1.62 7.73 6.97
N PRO A 113 2.54 8.56 6.45
CA PRO A 113 2.16 9.71 5.64
C PRO A 113 1.64 9.23 4.27
N SER A 114 0.87 10.06 3.60
CA SER A 114 0.39 9.84 2.23
C SER A 114 0.51 11.13 1.43
N PHE A 115 1.50 11.20 0.54
CA PHE A 115 1.79 12.37 -0.30
C PHE A 115 1.06 12.24 -1.65
N LYS A 116 1.17 13.28 -2.49
CA LYS A 116 0.51 13.30 -3.81
C LYS A 116 1.05 12.20 -4.75
N SER A 117 2.28 11.73 -4.58
CA SER A 117 2.96 10.80 -5.49
C SER A 117 3.88 9.84 -4.75
N ASN A 118 4.11 8.64 -5.31
CA ASN A 118 5.13 7.72 -4.79
C ASN A 118 6.55 8.30 -4.92
N ARG A 119 6.82 9.18 -5.89
CA ARG A 119 8.13 9.86 -5.99
C ARG A 119 8.46 10.65 -4.72
N ASP A 120 7.44 11.23 -4.10
CA ASP A 120 7.57 11.95 -2.83
C ASP A 120 7.79 11.00 -1.64
N HIS A 121 7.36 9.75 -1.75
CA HIS A 121 7.55 8.72 -0.72
C HIS A 121 8.96 8.10 -0.75
N ILE A 122 9.57 7.98 -1.93
CA ILE A 122 10.87 7.32 -2.13
C ILE A 122 11.94 8.26 -2.74
N GLN A 123 11.91 9.55 -2.40
CA GLN A 123 12.91 10.53 -2.87
C GLN A 123 14.35 10.01 -2.70
N GLY A 124 15.17 10.14 -3.75
CA GLY A 124 16.54 9.61 -3.79
C GLY A 124 16.64 8.15 -4.22
N LEU A 125 15.52 7.50 -4.56
CA LEU A 125 15.47 6.13 -5.05
C LEU A 125 14.67 6.04 -6.34
N LYS A 126 15.19 5.26 -7.29
CA LYS A 126 14.54 4.97 -8.56
C LYS A 126 14.21 3.48 -8.68
N LEU A 127 13.23 3.20 -9.53
CA LEU A 127 12.99 1.83 -10.00
C LEU A 127 14.24 1.34 -10.77
N PRO A 128 14.50 0.02 -10.76
CA PRO A 128 15.59 -0.56 -11.51
C PRO A 128 15.60 -0.09 -12.96
N SER A 129 16.80 0.07 -13.54
CA SER A 129 17.01 0.77 -14.82
C SER A 129 16.17 0.23 -16.01
N GLY A 130 15.66 -1.01 -15.95
CA GLY A 130 14.73 -1.59 -16.94
C GLY A 130 13.24 -1.28 -16.76
N LEU A 131 12.86 -0.64 -15.65
CA LEU A 131 11.48 -0.25 -15.30
C LEU A 131 11.30 1.28 -15.24
N ALA A 132 12.39 2.03 -15.32
CA ALA A 132 12.36 3.49 -15.33
C ALA A 132 11.78 3.99 -16.66
N VAL A 133 10.76 4.85 -16.59
CA VAL A 133 10.22 5.55 -17.76
C VAL A 133 10.79 6.97 -17.76
N ALA A 134 11.44 7.36 -18.86
CA ALA A 134 11.84 8.74 -19.09
C ALA A 134 10.57 9.60 -19.22
N SER A 135 10.22 10.35 -18.18
CA SER A 135 9.13 11.33 -18.27
C SER A 135 9.32 12.48 -17.30
N ASP A 136 9.37 13.68 -17.88
CA ASP A 136 9.53 14.99 -17.23
C ASP A 136 8.24 15.56 -16.61
N LYS A 137 7.18 14.77 -16.42
CA LYS A 137 5.88 15.35 -16.05
C LYS A 137 5.73 15.51 -14.54
N SER A 138 5.82 16.77 -14.11
CA SER A 138 5.71 17.27 -12.73
C SER A 138 4.33 17.10 -12.06
N ASP A 139 3.29 16.67 -12.78
CA ASP A 139 1.91 16.54 -12.25
C ASP A 139 1.43 15.07 -12.14
N TRP A 140 2.34 14.14 -11.90
CA TRP A 140 1.95 12.75 -11.63
C TRP A 140 1.45 12.58 -10.20
N ARG A 141 0.42 11.75 -10.05
CA ARG A 141 -0.20 11.44 -8.78
C ARG A 141 -0.26 9.95 -8.56
N ILE A 142 -0.11 9.53 -7.30
CA ILE A 142 -0.47 8.18 -6.91
C ILE A 142 -1.98 8.00 -7.14
N PHE A 143 -2.38 6.85 -7.67
CA PHE A 143 -3.76 6.63 -8.12
C PHE A 143 -4.79 6.89 -7.01
N THR A 144 -4.49 6.50 -5.77
CA THR A 144 -5.36 6.73 -4.61
C THR A 144 -5.36 8.19 -4.12
N ARG A 145 -4.58 9.09 -4.71
CA ARG A 145 -4.63 10.56 -4.48
C ARG A 145 -4.85 11.34 -5.78
N CYS A 146 -5.46 10.71 -6.79
CA CYS A 146 -5.77 11.36 -8.07
C CYS A 146 -6.91 12.40 -7.93
N ILE A 147 -7.87 12.15 -7.04
CA ILE A 147 -8.95 13.07 -6.70
C ILE A 147 -8.51 13.90 -5.49
N GLN A 148 -8.46 15.21 -5.67
CA GLN A 148 -7.95 16.15 -4.65
C GLN A 148 -9.03 16.78 -3.79
N VAL A 149 -10.25 16.83 -4.33
CA VAL A 149 -11.38 17.44 -3.64
C VAL A 149 -11.72 16.54 -2.45
N GLU A 150 -11.57 17.09 -1.25
CA GLU A 150 -11.78 16.37 0.00
C GLU A 150 -13.16 15.70 0.01
N GLY A 151 -13.18 14.44 0.45
CA GLY A 151 -14.39 13.64 0.53
C GLY A 151 -14.92 13.08 -0.77
N GLN A 152 -14.43 13.52 -1.94
CA GLN A 152 -14.98 13.08 -3.24
C GLN A 152 -14.37 11.75 -3.70
N GLY A 153 -13.12 11.49 -3.37
CA GLY A 153 -12.36 10.33 -3.82
C GLY A 153 -11.98 9.35 -2.71
N TYR A 154 -10.70 9.00 -2.62
CA TYR A 154 -10.19 8.09 -1.60
C TYR A 154 -9.77 8.89 -0.37
N GLU A 155 -10.60 8.87 0.68
CA GLU A 155 -10.19 9.30 2.01
C GLU A 155 -9.62 8.11 2.76
N TYR A 156 -8.33 8.16 3.11
CA TYR A 156 -7.71 7.05 3.82
C TYR A 156 -6.47 7.45 4.64
N VAL A 157 -6.16 6.57 5.59
CA VAL A 157 -4.92 6.56 6.38
C VAL A 157 -4.52 5.11 6.64
N ILE A 158 -3.21 4.83 6.64
CA ILE A 158 -2.66 3.51 6.93
C ILE A 158 -1.84 3.61 8.21
N PHE A 159 -2.05 2.67 9.11
CA PHE A 159 -1.20 2.41 10.26
C PHE A 159 -0.46 1.10 10.06
N PHE A 160 0.83 1.04 10.39
CA PHE A 160 1.65 -0.15 10.26
C PHE A 160 2.23 -0.53 11.62
N HIS A 161 2.39 -1.82 11.88
CA HIS A 161 3.10 -2.30 13.06
C HIS A 161 4.33 -3.10 12.62
N PRO A 162 5.55 -2.55 12.77
CA PRO A 162 6.77 -3.17 12.26
C PRO A 162 7.03 -4.59 12.77
N SER A 163 7.00 -4.80 14.09
CA SER A 163 7.32 -6.12 14.67
C SER A 163 6.28 -7.19 14.35
N LYS A 164 5.00 -6.82 14.23
CA LYS A 164 3.90 -7.74 13.89
C LYS A 164 3.75 -7.91 12.37
N LYS A 165 4.38 -7.06 11.55
CA LYS A 165 4.22 -6.98 10.09
C LYS A 165 2.75 -6.93 9.65
N LYS A 166 1.98 -6.07 10.31
CA LYS A 166 0.55 -5.85 10.05
C LYS A 166 0.29 -4.42 9.66
N SER A 167 -0.76 -4.18 8.89
CA SER A 167 -1.29 -2.84 8.71
C SER A 167 -2.80 -2.78 8.86
N ILE A 168 -3.28 -1.59 9.20
CA ILE A 168 -4.69 -1.25 9.24
C ILE A 168 -4.87 -0.03 8.35
N CYS A 169 -5.67 -0.16 7.31
CA CYS A 169 -6.13 0.97 6.52
C CYS A 169 -7.55 1.34 6.91
N LEU A 170 -7.75 2.61 7.26
CA LEU A 170 -9.07 3.21 7.39
C LEU A 170 -9.39 3.83 6.04
N PHE A 171 -10.46 3.37 5.39
CA PHE A 171 -10.84 3.81 4.06
C PHE A 171 -12.31 4.24 4.02
N GLN A 172 -12.54 5.46 3.56
CA GLN A 172 -13.87 6.00 3.29
C GLN A 172 -13.97 6.36 1.80
N PRO A 173 -14.70 5.57 0.98
CA PRO A 173 -14.90 5.89 -0.43
C PRO A 173 -15.88 7.06 -0.59
N GLY A 174 -15.44 8.12 -1.27
CA GLY A 174 -16.29 9.24 -1.66
C GLY A 174 -17.20 8.94 -2.85
N PRO A 175 -18.13 9.86 -3.18
CA PRO A 175 -19.14 9.67 -4.22
C PRO A 175 -18.57 9.50 -5.63
N TYR A 176 -17.37 10.00 -5.95
CA TYR A 176 -16.76 9.76 -7.27
C TYR A 176 -16.23 8.33 -7.44
N LEU A 177 -16.29 7.52 -6.38
CA LEU A 177 -15.92 6.11 -6.41
C LEU A 177 -17.13 5.18 -6.49
N GLU A 178 -18.32 5.71 -6.79
CA GLU A 178 -19.56 4.95 -6.94
C GLU A 178 -19.46 3.93 -8.09
N GLY A 179 -20.03 2.74 -7.87
CA GLY A 179 -20.24 1.74 -8.90
C GLY A 179 -21.74 1.52 -9.11
N ALA A 180 -22.34 0.68 -8.27
CA ALA A 180 -23.79 0.62 -8.19
C ALA A 180 -24.34 1.84 -7.43
N PRO A 181 -25.52 2.37 -7.76
CA PRO A 181 -26.10 3.52 -7.07
C PRO A 181 -26.08 3.38 -5.54
N GLY A 182 -25.45 4.31 -4.84
CA GLY A 182 -25.25 4.36 -3.39
C GLY A 182 -24.04 3.59 -2.85
N PHE A 183 -23.30 2.85 -3.68
CA PHE A 183 -22.25 1.93 -3.25
C PHE A 183 -20.94 2.13 -3.99
N ALA A 184 -19.83 2.00 -3.27
CA ALA A 184 -18.49 2.07 -3.84
C ALA A 184 -18.24 0.96 -4.88
N HIS A 185 -17.61 1.32 -5.98
CA HIS A 185 -17.22 0.40 -7.05
C HIS A 185 -16.22 -0.64 -6.55
N GLY A 186 -16.40 -1.92 -6.90
CA GLY A 186 -15.49 -2.99 -6.45
C GLY A 186 -14.02 -2.74 -6.83
N GLY A 187 -13.80 -2.07 -7.96
CA GLY A 187 -12.47 -1.62 -8.39
C GLY A 187 -11.82 -0.56 -7.50
N SER A 188 -12.60 0.30 -6.82
CA SER A 188 -12.03 1.27 -5.87
C SER A 188 -11.56 0.58 -4.59
N LEU A 189 -12.32 -0.40 -4.09
CA LEU A 189 -11.86 -1.25 -2.99
C LEU A 189 -10.62 -2.08 -3.40
N ALA A 190 -10.59 -2.62 -4.62
CA ALA A 190 -9.44 -3.34 -5.13
C ALA A 190 -8.17 -2.46 -5.17
N ALA A 191 -8.30 -1.22 -5.64
CA ALA A 191 -7.21 -0.26 -5.65
C ALA A 191 -6.71 0.08 -4.24
N MET A 192 -7.62 0.25 -3.28
CA MET A 192 -7.25 0.53 -1.88
C MET A 192 -6.58 -0.68 -1.21
N MET A 193 -7.02 -1.90 -1.54
CA MET A 193 -6.35 -3.12 -1.08
C MET A 193 -4.94 -3.25 -1.65
N ASP A 194 -4.75 -3.01 -2.95
CA ASP A 194 -3.44 -3.06 -3.60
C ASP A 194 -2.49 -2.00 -3.03
N GLU A 195 -2.97 -0.77 -2.84
CA GLU A 195 -2.18 0.31 -2.22
C GLU A 195 -1.79 -0.03 -0.78
N THR A 196 -2.71 -0.58 0.02
CA THR A 196 -2.42 -0.99 1.41
C THR A 196 -1.41 -2.13 1.44
N PHE A 197 -1.57 -3.12 0.55
CA PHE A 197 -0.59 -4.20 0.39
C PHE A 197 0.77 -3.69 -0.07
N SER A 198 0.83 -2.78 -1.05
CA SER A 198 2.08 -2.19 -1.55
C SER A 198 2.86 -1.51 -0.43
N LYS A 199 2.20 -0.65 0.36
CA LYS A 199 2.85 0.03 1.49
C LYS A 199 3.28 -0.95 2.58
N THR A 200 2.46 -1.96 2.88
CA THR A 200 2.79 -2.98 3.88
C THR A 200 3.97 -3.84 3.43
N ALA A 201 3.98 -4.27 2.17
CA ALA A 201 5.02 -5.10 1.60
C ALA A 201 6.36 -4.37 1.56
N TYR A 202 6.36 -3.10 1.17
CA TYR A 202 7.57 -2.29 1.17
C TYR A 202 8.15 -2.15 2.58
N LEU A 203 7.31 -1.83 3.57
CA LEU A 203 7.75 -1.65 4.96
C LEU A 203 8.17 -2.95 5.65
N ALA A 204 7.58 -4.09 5.27
CA ALA A 204 7.87 -5.38 5.87
C ALA A 204 9.09 -6.10 5.24
N GLY A 205 9.47 -5.72 4.01
CA GLY A 205 10.58 -6.36 3.30
C GLY A 205 10.75 -5.91 1.86
N GLU A 206 10.58 -4.62 1.53
CA GLU A 206 10.92 -4.07 0.19
C GLU A 206 10.13 -4.72 -0.97
N GLY A 207 8.93 -5.23 -0.70
CA GLY A 207 8.01 -5.68 -1.74
C GLY A 207 7.42 -4.49 -2.50
N LEU A 208 7.62 -4.45 -3.82
CA LEU A 208 7.22 -3.32 -4.66
C LEU A 208 6.27 -3.69 -5.79
N PHE A 209 6.42 -4.87 -6.37
CA PHE A 209 5.68 -5.25 -7.57
C PHE A 209 4.57 -6.25 -7.23
N THR A 210 3.32 -5.88 -7.48
CA THR A 210 2.17 -6.79 -7.33
C THR A 210 2.26 -7.91 -8.37
N VAL A 211 2.52 -9.14 -7.95
CA VAL A 211 2.52 -10.33 -8.82
C VAL A 211 1.10 -10.88 -8.99
N SER A 212 0.35 -10.92 -7.89
CA SER A 212 -1.04 -11.35 -7.92
C SER A 212 -1.88 -10.66 -6.85
N LEU A 213 -3.17 -10.46 -7.17
CA LEU A 213 -4.19 -9.92 -6.29
C LEU A 213 -5.48 -10.71 -6.52
N ASN A 214 -5.91 -11.47 -5.52
CA ASN A 214 -7.16 -12.23 -5.55
C ASN A 214 -8.13 -11.66 -4.52
N ILE A 215 -9.27 -11.17 -4.97
CA ILE A 215 -10.30 -10.56 -4.12
C ILE A 215 -11.57 -11.40 -4.22
N ARG A 216 -12.23 -11.60 -3.09
CA ARG A 216 -13.56 -12.21 -2.96
C ARG A 216 -14.48 -11.20 -2.27
N PHE A 217 -15.34 -10.57 -3.05
CA PHE A 217 -16.35 -9.63 -2.57
C PHE A 217 -17.51 -10.38 -1.91
N LYS A 218 -18.02 -9.82 -0.83
CA LYS A 218 -19.02 -10.40 0.06
C LYS A 218 -20.23 -9.50 0.25
N ASN A 219 -19.99 -8.21 0.49
CA ASN A 219 -21.01 -7.19 0.65
C ASN A 219 -20.57 -5.88 -0.02
N LEU A 220 -21.53 -5.04 -0.38
CA LEU A 220 -21.29 -3.71 -0.92
C LEU A 220 -20.88 -2.75 0.19
N ILE A 221 -20.04 -1.75 -0.14
CA ILE A 221 -19.66 -0.67 0.78
C ILE A 221 -20.50 0.56 0.44
N PRO A 222 -21.34 1.07 1.35
CA PRO A 222 -22.04 2.35 1.14
C PRO A 222 -21.03 3.49 0.95
N VAL A 223 -21.27 4.37 -0.03
CA VAL A 223 -20.46 5.59 -0.21
C VAL A 223 -20.47 6.43 1.08
N GLY A 224 -19.32 6.99 1.44
CA GLY A 224 -19.15 7.81 2.64
C GLY A 224 -19.06 7.01 3.96
N SER A 225 -19.25 5.69 3.94
CA SER A 225 -19.07 4.83 5.11
C SER A 225 -17.63 4.39 5.31
N LEU A 226 -17.26 3.97 6.53
CA LEU A 226 -15.94 3.46 6.84
C LEU A 226 -15.82 1.95 6.51
N ALA A 227 -14.81 1.61 5.71
CA ALA A 227 -14.26 0.27 5.59
C ALA A 227 -12.90 0.18 6.30
N VAL A 228 -12.74 -0.80 7.18
CA VAL A 228 -11.49 -1.10 7.88
C VAL A 228 -10.84 -2.29 7.19
N LEU A 229 -9.68 -2.07 6.59
CA LEU A 229 -8.87 -3.09 5.91
C LEU A 229 -7.79 -3.55 6.88
N LYS A 230 -7.85 -4.81 7.30
CA LYS A 230 -6.84 -5.43 8.17
C LYS A 230 -5.93 -6.30 7.33
N VAL A 231 -4.64 -5.99 7.30
CA VAL A 231 -3.63 -6.67 6.48
C VAL A 231 -2.60 -7.36 7.36
N ASP A 232 -2.28 -8.60 7.00
CA ASP A 232 -1.25 -9.41 7.61
C ASP A 232 -0.23 -9.85 6.55
N VAL A 233 1.07 -9.72 6.84
CA VAL A 233 2.12 -10.44 6.10
C VAL A 233 2.20 -11.85 6.66
N GLU A 234 1.75 -12.82 5.87
CA GLU A 234 1.67 -14.22 6.29
C GLU A 234 3.05 -14.88 6.25
N LYS A 235 3.81 -14.63 5.18
CA LYS A 235 5.16 -15.16 4.99
C LYS A 235 5.96 -14.36 3.97
N ILE A 236 7.28 -14.49 4.07
CA ILE A 236 8.26 -13.96 3.12
C ILE A 236 9.17 -15.13 2.73
N GLU A 237 9.12 -15.54 1.46
CA GLU A 237 9.90 -16.67 0.92
C GLU A 237 10.19 -16.41 -0.56
N ASP A 238 11.31 -16.90 -1.08
CA ASP A 238 11.64 -16.84 -2.51
C ASP A 238 11.46 -15.46 -3.16
N GLN A 239 11.92 -14.42 -2.45
CA GLN A 239 11.78 -13.02 -2.86
C GLN A 239 10.33 -12.52 -3.00
N LYS A 240 9.37 -13.20 -2.37
CA LYS A 240 7.94 -12.87 -2.43
C LYS A 240 7.37 -12.68 -1.03
N LEU A 241 6.52 -11.66 -0.89
CA LEU A 241 5.71 -11.41 0.29
C LEU A 241 4.29 -11.86 0.00
N TYR A 242 3.77 -12.73 0.86
CA TYR A 242 2.40 -13.22 0.80
C TYR A 242 1.60 -12.51 1.89
N MET A 243 0.50 -11.90 1.49
CA MET A 243 -0.35 -11.11 2.40
C MET A 243 -1.80 -11.50 2.27
N SER A 244 -2.54 -11.34 3.36
CA SER A 244 -4.00 -11.41 3.36
C SER A 244 -4.62 -10.15 3.92
N CYS A 245 -5.85 -9.88 3.49
CA CYS A 245 -6.64 -8.74 3.92
C CYS A 245 -8.09 -9.14 4.17
N ILE A 246 -8.68 -8.59 5.24
CA ILE A 246 -10.13 -8.56 5.45
C ILE A 246 -10.57 -7.10 5.50
N ALA A 247 -11.43 -6.71 4.55
CA ALA A 247 -12.14 -5.44 4.57
C ALA A 247 -13.50 -5.63 5.24
N GLN A 248 -13.78 -4.87 6.30
CA GLN A 248 -14.99 -5.02 7.11
C GLN A 248 -15.46 -3.70 7.72
N SER A 249 -16.70 -3.66 8.21
CA SER A 249 -17.23 -2.55 9.01
C SER A 249 -16.48 -2.40 10.34
N ARG A 250 -16.58 -1.21 10.95
CA ARG A 250 -15.94 -0.90 12.24
C ARG A 250 -16.31 -1.89 13.35
N ASP A 251 -17.60 -2.22 13.46
CA ASP A 251 -18.16 -3.18 14.42
C ASP A 251 -17.87 -4.65 14.08
N GLN A 252 -17.21 -4.91 12.94
CA GLN A 252 -16.85 -6.23 12.44
C GLN A 252 -18.04 -7.15 12.10
N GLN A 253 -19.26 -6.61 12.07
CA GLN A 253 -20.46 -7.39 11.75
C GLN A 253 -20.61 -7.63 10.25
N THR A 254 -20.08 -6.73 9.42
CA THR A 254 -20.15 -6.83 7.95
C THR A 254 -18.77 -7.00 7.36
N VAL A 255 -18.52 -8.13 6.69
CA VAL A 255 -17.33 -8.32 5.86
C VAL A 255 -17.65 -7.88 4.44
N TYR A 256 -16.91 -6.91 3.91
CA TYR A 256 -17.07 -6.41 2.54
C TYR A 256 -16.32 -7.28 1.53
N ALA A 257 -15.07 -7.64 1.84
CA ALA A 257 -14.27 -8.48 0.98
C ALA A 257 -13.12 -9.15 1.74
N LYS A 258 -12.64 -10.29 1.20
CA LYS A 258 -11.38 -10.91 1.60
C LYS A 258 -10.42 -10.88 0.42
N CYS A 259 -9.16 -10.61 0.67
CA CYS A 259 -8.14 -10.54 -0.37
C CYS A 259 -6.87 -11.28 0.04
N SER A 260 -6.19 -11.86 -0.95
CA SER A 260 -4.82 -12.35 -0.83
C SER A 260 -3.97 -11.73 -1.93
N GLY A 261 -2.75 -11.31 -1.59
CA GLY A 261 -1.82 -10.66 -2.50
C GLY A 261 -0.43 -11.28 -2.42
N VAL A 262 0.29 -11.24 -3.55
CA VAL A 262 1.70 -11.63 -3.62
C VAL A 262 2.49 -10.50 -4.23
N PHE A 263 3.54 -10.06 -3.55
CA PHE A 263 4.41 -8.96 -3.97
C PHE A 263 5.84 -9.45 -4.12
N LEU A 264 6.50 -9.08 -5.22
CA LEU A 264 7.91 -9.38 -5.45
C LEU A 264 8.79 -8.31 -4.78
N GLN A 265 9.84 -8.76 -4.08
CA GLN A 265 10.91 -7.91 -3.60
C GLN A 265 11.71 -7.38 -4.78
N LEU A 266 11.84 -6.07 -4.85
CA LEU A 266 12.70 -5.40 -5.82
C LEU A 266 13.52 -4.39 -5.06
N GLN A 267 14.84 -4.45 -5.20
CA GLN A 267 15.70 -3.43 -4.63
C GLN A 267 15.57 -2.16 -5.46
N LEU A 268 15.31 -1.04 -4.78
CA LEU A 268 15.41 0.27 -5.40
C LEU A 268 16.88 0.65 -5.56
N GLU A 269 17.20 1.34 -6.64
CA GLU A 269 18.53 1.88 -6.89
C GLU A 269 18.61 3.32 -6.38
N GLU A 270 19.78 3.76 -5.92
CA GLU A 270 19.99 5.18 -5.59
C GLU A 270 19.94 6.05 -6.85
N GLU A 271 19.30 7.21 -6.73
CA GLU A 271 19.36 8.23 -7.78
C GLU A 271 20.77 8.87 -7.76
N SER A 272 21.53 8.66 -8.84
CA SER A 272 22.79 9.37 -9.05
C SER A 272 22.47 10.83 -9.39
N PHE A 273 22.76 11.75 -8.48
CA PHE A 273 22.80 13.18 -8.80
C PHE A 273 24.07 13.43 -9.64
N GLN A 274 23.90 13.71 -10.92
CA GLN A 274 24.95 14.31 -11.76
C GLN A 274 24.94 15.82 -11.61
#